data_AF-A0A930U2B4-F1
#
_entry.id   AF-A0A930U2B4-F1
#
_cell.length_a   1.000
_cell.length_b   1.000
_cell.length_c   1.000
_cell.angle_alpha   90.00
_cell.angle_beta   90.00
_cell.angle_gamma   90.00
#
_symmetry.space_group_name_H-M   'P 1'
#
loop_
_entity.id
_entity.type
_entity.pdbx_description
1 polymer ?
#
loop_
_entity_poly.entity_id
_entity_poly.type
_entity_poly.pdbx_seq_one_letter_code
_entity_poly.pdbx_strand_id
1 'polypeptide(L)'
;MHHFSGISQKSIQQPEFWLMGLSGCLAAILLTLTWRVDESDHVGMMLLFYMAIASLIQDRCGQLCLKSNLGATLLGSGLVSWMLAYSLSMPEQFNHFVRVAPFIAGVGLALLAAGFSGLRQFWRELTILFFLGIPRVLIASAVDISPLTAKFSAFLLWYAGFDVTRDTVFVRLPGGAVQVYEGCSGLEAMTYLLGLAVVFMMMFPLSRPKKILTPIVAIALGFVVNAIRVALMAVLAAANNKPAFDYWHEGTGSLIFAIASVVMFGAFCLLLLRRERPDTSLPTQF
;
A
#
# COMPACT_ATOMS: atom_id res chain seq x y z
N MET A 1 12.91 -26.14 -28.80
CA MET A 1 13.55 -24.89 -29.27
C MET A 1 12.46 -23.82 -29.33
N HIS A 2 12.42 -22.96 -28.32
CA HIS A 2 11.39 -21.93 -28.18
C HIS A 2 11.59 -20.83 -29.23
N HIS A 3 10.55 -20.59 -30.02
CA HIS A 3 10.48 -19.52 -31.00
C HIS A 3 10.37 -18.19 -30.24
N PHE A 4 11.51 -17.52 -30.00
CA PHE A 4 11.49 -16.09 -29.68
C PHE A 4 11.03 -15.36 -30.94
N SER A 5 9.74 -15.06 -31.01
CA SER A 5 9.18 -14.19 -32.04
C SER A 5 9.84 -12.82 -31.92
N GLY A 6 10.68 -12.49 -32.89
CA GLY A 6 11.35 -11.19 -32.97
C GLY A 6 10.33 -10.07 -32.90
N ILE A 7 10.60 -9.08 -32.06
CA ILE A 7 9.84 -7.83 -31.97
C ILE A 7 9.84 -7.20 -33.37
N SER A 8 8.68 -7.16 -34.02
CA SER A 8 8.54 -6.62 -35.38
C SER A 8 8.93 -5.14 -35.38
N GLN A 9 9.68 -4.71 -36.40
CA GLN A 9 10.14 -3.31 -36.57
C GLN A 9 8.97 -2.29 -36.59
N LYS A 10 7.75 -2.72 -36.95
CA LYS A 10 6.52 -1.91 -36.84
C LYS A 10 6.08 -1.66 -35.39
N SER A 11 6.38 -2.56 -34.46
CA SER A 11 6.03 -2.44 -33.04
C SER A 11 6.83 -1.34 -32.34
N ILE A 12 8.07 -1.06 -32.80
CA ILE A 12 8.96 -0.06 -32.22
C ILE A 12 8.51 1.37 -32.57
N GLN A 13 7.74 1.55 -33.64
CA GLN A 13 7.27 2.87 -34.09
C GLN A 13 5.96 3.31 -33.42
N GLN A 14 5.36 2.47 -32.57
CA GLN A 14 4.10 2.80 -31.90
C GLN A 14 4.36 3.54 -30.57
N PRO A 15 3.66 4.67 -30.30
CA PRO A 15 3.84 5.44 -29.07
C PRO A 15 3.50 4.63 -27.80
N GLU A 16 2.63 3.63 -27.92
CA GLU A 16 2.29 2.68 -26.85
C GLU A 16 3.51 1.94 -26.31
N PHE A 17 4.38 1.45 -27.20
CA PHE A 17 5.58 0.70 -26.83
C PHE A 17 6.56 1.56 -26.01
N TRP A 18 6.75 2.81 -26.42
CA TRP A 18 7.61 3.76 -25.71
C TRP A 18 7.06 4.15 -24.34
N LEU A 19 5.73 4.33 -24.21
CA LEU A 19 5.10 4.61 -22.93
C LEU A 19 5.20 3.40 -21.98
N MET A 20 5.02 2.18 -22.48
CA MET A 20 5.22 0.97 -21.68
C MET A 20 6.68 0.86 -21.21
N GLY A 21 7.64 1.04 -22.11
CA GLY A 21 9.07 1.02 -21.78
C GLY A 21 9.43 2.08 -20.72
N LEU A 22 8.96 3.32 -20.89
CA LEU A 22 9.17 4.39 -19.92
C LEU A 22 8.55 4.05 -18.55
N SER A 23 7.32 3.54 -18.54
CA SER A 23 6.65 3.15 -17.30
C SER A 23 7.39 2.02 -16.55
N GLY A 24 7.89 1.01 -17.28
CA GLY A 24 8.68 -0.08 -16.72
C GLY A 24 10.02 0.41 -16.14
N CYS A 25 10.72 1.29 -16.87
CA CYS A 25 11.95 1.91 -16.37
C CYS A 25 11.71 2.73 -15.10
N LEU A 26 10.66 3.57 -15.07
CA LEU A 26 10.33 4.36 -13.89
C LEU A 26 9.95 3.47 -12.70
N ALA A 27 9.16 2.42 -12.92
CA ALA A 27 8.82 1.45 -11.88
C ALA A 27 10.07 0.77 -11.30
N ALA A 28 11.01 0.33 -12.16
CA ALA A 28 12.26 -0.29 -11.74
C ALA A 28 13.16 0.67 -10.94
N ILE A 29 13.26 1.93 -11.37
CA ILE A 29 14.01 2.97 -10.64
C ILE A 29 13.40 3.19 -9.25
N LEU A 30 12.09 3.36 -9.16
CA LEU A 30 11.40 3.61 -7.89
C LEU A 30 11.49 2.41 -6.94
N LEU A 31 11.38 1.18 -7.44
CA LEU A 31 11.60 -0.04 -6.64
C LEU A 31 13.03 -0.11 -6.13
N THR A 32 14.01 0.17 -6.99
CA THR A 32 15.44 0.17 -6.61
C THR A 32 15.74 1.24 -5.57
N LEU A 33 15.19 2.44 -5.71
CA LEU A 33 15.33 3.51 -4.74
C LEU A 33 14.72 3.13 -3.39
N THR A 34 13.52 2.56 -3.40
CA THR A 34 12.84 2.15 -2.16
C THR A 34 13.59 1.02 -1.46
N TRP A 35 14.14 0.07 -2.22
CA TRP A 35 15.00 -0.99 -1.68
C TRP A 35 16.27 -0.43 -1.04
N ARG A 36 16.88 0.61 -1.61
CA ARG A 36 18.08 1.25 -1.06
C ARG A 36 17.83 1.95 0.28
N VAL A 37 16.64 2.52 0.47
CA VAL A 37 16.24 3.21 1.71
C VAL A 37 15.78 2.24 2.80
N ASP A 38 15.98 0.93 2.61
CA ASP A 38 15.64 -0.17 3.55
C ASP A 38 14.14 -0.26 3.94
N GLU A 39 13.26 0.31 3.11
CA GLU A 39 11.81 0.26 3.26
C GLU A 39 11.25 -1.03 2.61
N SER A 40 11.73 -2.18 3.08
CA SER A 40 11.45 -3.51 2.48
C SER A 40 9.96 -3.83 2.36
N ASP A 41 9.17 -3.47 3.38
CA ASP A 41 7.71 -3.65 3.37
C ASP A 41 7.05 -2.82 2.26
N HIS A 42 7.56 -1.62 2.00
CA HIS A 42 7.05 -0.76 0.95
C HIS A 42 7.34 -1.32 -0.45
N VAL A 43 8.50 -1.93 -0.65
CA VAL A 43 8.86 -2.57 -1.93
C VAL A 43 7.85 -3.65 -2.31
N GLY A 44 7.48 -4.52 -1.36
CA GLY A 44 6.48 -5.56 -1.59
C GLY A 44 5.11 -4.99 -1.99
N MET A 45 4.69 -3.92 -1.31
CA MET A 45 3.45 -3.20 -1.61
C MET A 45 3.49 -2.53 -2.98
N MET A 46 4.60 -1.90 -3.36
CA MET A 46 4.78 -1.30 -4.69
C MET A 46 4.64 -2.34 -5.80
N LEU A 47 5.28 -3.51 -5.65
CA LEU A 47 5.18 -4.60 -6.62
C LEU A 47 3.73 -5.04 -6.83
N LEU A 48 3.00 -5.29 -5.73
CA LEU A 48 1.59 -5.68 -5.79
C LEU A 48 0.72 -4.62 -6.49
N PHE A 49 0.95 -3.34 -6.19
CA PHE A 49 0.16 -2.24 -6.75
C PHE A 49 0.48 -2.03 -8.23
N TYR A 50 1.76 -2.13 -8.62
CA TYR A 50 2.16 -2.06 -10.03
C TYR A 50 1.58 -3.22 -10.83
N MET A 51 1.54 -4.44 -10.28
CA MET A 51 0.86 -5.56 -10.95
C MET A 51 -0.65 -5.32 -11.10
N ALA A 52 -1.32 -4.77 -10.08
CA ALA A 52 -2.74 -4.42 -10.17
C ALA A 52 -3.00 -3.34 -11.23
N ILE A 53 -2.16 -2.30 -11.28
CA ILE A 53 -2.24 -1.24 -12.29
C ILE A 53 -2.00 -1.80 -13.70
N ALA A 54 -0.96 -2.63 -13.87
CA ALA A 54 -0.66 -3.26 -15.15
C ALA A 54 -1.84 -4.11 -15.64
N SER A 55 -2.47 -4.89 -14.76
CA SER A 55 -3.68 -5.65 -15.08
C SER A 55 -4.84 -4.75 -15.53
N LEU A 56 -5.12 -3.66 -14.80
CA LEU A 56 -6.20 -2.72 -15.13
C LEU A 56 -5.98 -2.00 -16.46
N ILE A 57 -4.73 -1.67 -16.79
CA ILE A 57 -4.34 -1.06 -18.06
C ILE A 57 -4.45 -2.09 -19.18
N GLN A 58 -3.97 -3.32 -18.98
CA GLN A 58 -4.03 -4.40 -19.96
C GLN A 58 -5.49 -4.68 -20.38
N ASP A 59 -6.42 -4.72 -19.42
CA ASP A 59 -7.86 -4.91 -19.69
C ASP A 59 -8.46 -3.80 -20.55
N ARG A 60 -7.86 -2.59 -20.54
CA ARG A 60 -8.35 -1.41 -21.27
C ARG A 60 -7.44 -0.96 -22.41
N CYS A 61 -6.37 -1.70 -22.73
CA CYS A 61 -5.31 -1.22 -23.61
C CYS A 61 -5.83 -0.76 -24.99
N GLY A 62 -6.78 -1.49 -25.57
CA GLY A 62 -7.39 -1.14 -26.87
C GLY A 62 -8.44 -0.02 -26.82
N GLN A 63 -8.77 0.50 -25.64
CA GLN A 63 -9.77 1.57 -25.44
C GLN A 63 -9.14 2.91 -25.05
N LEU A 64 -7.84 2.94 -24.78
CA LEU A 64 -7.14 4.15 -24.34
C LEU A 64 -6.94 5.12 -25.51
N CYS A 65 -7.31 6.37 -25.31
CA CYS A 65 -7.08 7.42 -26.30
C CYS A 65 -5.75 8.12 -25.98
N LEU A 66 -4.71 7.83 -26.77
CA LEU A 66 -3.39 8.41 -26.60
C LEU A 66 -3.24 9.67 -27.43
N LYS A 67 -3.78 10.77 -26.90
CA LYS A 67 -3.65 12.11 -27.48
C LYS A 67 -3.22 13.09 -26.41
N SER A 68 -1.96 13.52 -26.47
CA SER A 68 -1.45 14.57 -25.58
C SER A 68 -1.31 15.90 -26.33
N ASN A 69 -1.50 16.99 -25.60
CA ASN A 69 -1.26 18.35 -26.08
C ASN A 69 0.13 18.80 -25.63
N LEU A 70 0.76 19.72 -26.37
CA LEU A 70 2.13 20.20 -26.07
C LEU A 70 2.32 20.64 -24.62
N GLY A 71 1.38 21.42 -24.07
CA GLY A 71 1.46 21.87 -22.67
C GLY A 71 1.41 20.73 -21.65
N ALA A 72 0.61 19.69 -21.92
CA ALA A 72 0.55 18.52 -21.03
C ALA A 72 1.80 17.65 -21.16
N THR A 73 2.36 17.52 -22.38
CA THR A 73 3.62 16.82 -22.60
C THR A 73 4.77 17.52 -21.89
N LEU A 74 4.85 18.85 -21.95
CA LEU A 74 5.87 19.65 -21.25
C LEU A 74 5.74 19.53 -19.72
N LEU A 75 4.52 19.57 -19.19
CA LEU A 75 4.30 19.39 -17.76
C LEU A 75 4.63 17.96 -17.32
N GLY A 76 4.17 16.97 -18.06
CA GLY A 76 4.42 15.55 -17.76
C GLY A 76 5.91 15.20 -17.83
N SER A 77 6.62 15.67 -18.85
CA SER A 77 8.07 15.49 -18.95
C SER A 77 8.79 16.26 -17.84
N GLY A 78 8.38 17.49 -17.54
CA GLY A 78 8.89 18.28 -16.41
C GLY A 78 8.76 17.55 -15.08
N LEU A 79 7.60 16.95 -14.79
CA LEU A 79 7.37 16.16 -13.56
C LEU A 79 8.28 14.93 -13.49
N VAL A 80 8.36 14.15 -14.58
CA VAL A 80 9.21 12.95 -14.63
C VAL A 80 10.68 13.32 -14.52
N SER A 81 11.15 14.34 -15.25
CA SER A 81 12.52 14.83 -15.20
C SER A 81 12.88 15.40 -13.84
N TRP A 82 11.99 16.18 -13.21
CA TRP A 82 12.20 16.69 -11.86
C TRP A 82 12.29 15.55 -10.84
N MET A 83 11.39 14.57 -10.91
CA MET A 83 11.43 13.39 -10.03
C MET A 83 12.75 12.61 -10.19
N LEU A 84 13.19 12.38 -11.43
CA LEU A 84 14.46 11.70 -11.70
C LEU A 84 15.67 12.52 -11.21
N ALA A 85 15.70 13.82 -11.48
CA ALA A 85 16.77 14.70 -11.00
C ALA A 85 16.83 14.72 -9.46
N TYR A 86 15.67 14.84 -8.81
CA TYR A 86 15.57 14.81 -7.36
C TYR A 86 16.03 13.47 -6.79
N SER A 87 15.70 12.35 -7.45
CA SER A 87 16.16 11.01 -7.04
C SER A 87 17.69 10.84 -7.09
N LEU A 88 18.39 11.58 -7.94
CA LEU A 88 19.86 11.56 -8.04
C LEU A 88 20.53 12.39 -6.94
N SER A 89 19.86 13.45 -6.49
CA SER A 89 20.38 14.35 -5.45
C SER A 89 19.99 13.92 -4.03
N MET A 90 19.34 12.76 -3.88
CA MET A 90 18.75 12.35 -2.62
C MET A 90 19.81 12.06 -1.55
N PRO A 91 19.75 12.73 -0.39
CA PRO A 91 20.38 12.22 0.82
C PRO A 91 19.60 10.98 1.30
N GLU A 92 20.31 9.95 1.77
CA GLU A 92 19.81 8.68 2.32
C GLU A 92 18.73 8.80 3.42
N GLN A 93 18.35 10.01 3.84
CA GLN A 93 17.56 10.29 5.04
C GLN A 93 16.08 10.66 4.75
N PHE A 94 15.68 10.83 3.47
CA PHE A 94 14.34 11.32 3.11
C PHE A 94 13.36 10.21 2.70
N ASN A 95 12.79 9.51 3.70
CA ASN A 95 11.85 8.39 3.52
C ASN A 95 10.50 8.78 2.91
N HIS A 96 10.09 10.06 2.98
CA HIS A 96 8.77 10.47 2.48
C HIS A 96 8.68 10.52 0.96
N PHE A 97 9.77 10.83 0.26
CA PHE A 97 9.73 10.97 -1.19
C PHE A 97 9.44 9.65 -1.89
N VAL A 98 10.07 8.55 -1.48
CA VAL A 98 9.84 7.22 -2.08
C VAL A 98 8.37 6.80 -2.00
N ARG A 99 7.62 7.31 -1.02
CA ARG A 99 6.18 7.05 -0.83
C ARG A 99 5.29 7.93 -1.72
N VAL A 100 5.74 9.11 -2.11
CA VAL A 100 4.95 10.06 -2.95
C VAL A 100 5.35 9.96 -4.43
N ALA A 101 6.60 9.59 -4.72
CA ALA A 101 7.15 9.53 -6.07
C ALA A 101 6.37 8.63 -7.03
N PRO A 102 5.83 7.44 -6.65
CA PRO A 102 5.01 6.63 -7.55
C PRO A 102 3.78 7.37 -8.07
N PHE A 103 3.12 8.17 -7.22
CA PHE A 103 1.98 8.97 -7.63
C PHE A 103 2.38 10.09 -8.60
N ILE A 104 3.48 10.79 -8.32
CA ILE A 104 4.00 11.85 -9.19
C ILE A 104 4.39 11.27 -10.56
N ALA A 105 5.08 10.13 -10.57
CA ALA A 105 5.41 9.39 -11.79
C ALA A 105 4.16 9.00 -12.57
N GLY A 106 3.13 8.48 -11.89
CA GLY A 106 1.86 8.12 -12.51
C GLY A 106 1.14 9.30 -13.15
N VAL A 107 1.09 10.46 -12.47
CA VAL A 107 0.51 11.70 -13.02
C VAL A 107 1.31 12.18 -14.23
N GLY A 108 2.64 12.19 -14.14
CA GLY A 108 3.52 12.55 -15.25
C GLY A 108 3.32 11.65 -16.49
N LEU A 109 3.27 10.34 -16.28
CA LEU A 109 2.98 9.36 -17.32
C LEU A 109 1.58 9.51 -17.92
N ALA A 110 0.55 9.74 -17.09
CA ALA A 110 -0.81 9.95 -17.56
C ALA A 110 -0.92 11.22 -18.43
N LEU A 111 -0.24 12.30 -18.03
CA LEU A 111 -0.14 13.55 -18.81
C LEU A 111 0.58 13.34 -20.14
N LEU A 112 1.71 12.61 -20.14
CA LEU A 112 2.45 12.27 -21.36
C LEU A 112 1.62 11.42 -22.32
N ALA A 113 0.86 10.46 -21.77
CA ALA A 113 0.07 9.52 -22.55
C ALA A 113 -1.18 10.17 -23.18
N ALA A 114 -1.90 11.00 -22.44
CA ALA A 114 -3.26 11.40 -22.81
C ALA A 114 -3.62 12.87 -22.53
N GLY A 115 -2.66 13.67 -22.09
CA GLY A 115 -2.87 15.08 -21.80
C GLY A 115 -3.83 15.36 -20.64
N PHE A 116 -4.20 16.63 -20.46
CA PHE A 116 -5.08 17.08 -19.37
C PHE A 116 -6.48 16.47 -19.42
N SER A 117 -7.07 16.39 -20.61
CA SER A 117 -8.40 15.82 -20.81
C SER A 117 -8.43 14.30 -20.61
N GLY A 118 -7.29 13.63 -20.84
CA GLY A 118 -7.15 12.19 -20.74
C GLY A 118 -6.89 11.67 -19.32
N LEU A 119 -6.54 12.49 -18.33
CA LEU A 119 -6.27 12.01 -16.95
C LEU A 119 -7.43 11.20 -16.36
N ARG A 120 -8.67 11.54 -16.71
CA ARG A 120 -9.86 10.84 -16.23
C ARG A 120 -9.86 9.35 -16.61
N GLN A 121 -9.20 8.96 -17.71
CA GLN A 121 -9.10 7.57 -18.14
C GLN A 121 -8.21 6.72 -17.21
N PHE A 122 -7.29 7.38 -16.49
CA PHE A 122 -6.35 6.77 -15.54
C PHE A 122 -6.77 6.97 -14.08
N TRP A 123 -8.01 7.39 -13.81
CA TRP A 123 -8.45 7.70 -12.44
C TRP A 123 -8.29 6.51 -11.48
N ARG A 124 -8.52 5.27 -11.95
CA ARG A 124 -8.38 4.07 -11.10
C ARG A 124 -6.92 3.87 -10.71
N GLU A 125 -6.02 3.96 -11.68
CA GLU A 125 -4.58 3.77 -11.53
C GLU A 125 -3.97 4.86 -10.63
N LEU A 126 -4.34 6.12 -10.88
CA LEU A 126 -3.91 7.25 -10.04
C LEU A 126 -4.45 7.15 -8.62
N THR A 127 -5.67 6.66 -8.43
CA THR A 127 -6.20 6.40 -7.09
C THR A 127 -5.40 5.31 -6.38
N ILE A 128 -5.05 4.21 -7.06
CA ILE A 128 -4.21 3.15 -6.49
C ILE A 128 -2.83 3.71 -6.10
N LEU A 129 -2.18 4.49 -6.98
CA LEU A 129 -0.88 5.10 -6.69
C LEU A 129 -0.95 6.13 -5.56
N PHE A 130 -2.05 6.87 -5.43
CA PHE A 130 -2.24 7.79 -4.32
C PHE A 130 -2.25 7.02 -2.99
N PHE A 131 -3.07 5.98 -2.90
CA PHE A 131 -3.22 5.18 -1.68
C PHE A 131 -2.04 4.25 -1.38
N LEU A 132 -1.05 4.14 -2.27
CA LEU A 132 0.17 3.38 -2.06
C LEU A 132 1.06 4.00 -0.96
N GLY A 133 1.10 5.33 -0.84
CA GLY A 133 2.02 5.97 0.10
C GLY A 133 1.61 7.35 0.62
N ILE A 134 0.78 8.11 -0.11
CA ILE A 134 0.41 9.48 0.30
C ILE A 134 -0.38 9.53 1.62
N PRO A 135 -1.39 8.68 1.87
CA PRO A 135 -2.12 8.69 3.13
C PRO A 135 -1.22 8.55 4.36
N ARG A 136 -0.18 7.70 4.30
CA ARG A 136 0.76 7.55 5.42
C ARG A 136 1.46 8.86 5.72
N VAL A 137 1.99 9.52 4.69
CA VAL A 137 2.71 10.80 4.84
C VAL A 137 1.79 11.88 5.40
N LEU A 138 0.58 12.02 4.85
CA LEU A 138 -0.38 13.04 5.30
C LEU A 138 -0.84 12.81 6.74
N ILE A 139 -1.17 11.56 7.10
CA ILE A 139 -1.66 11.24 8.44
C ILE A 139 -0.55 11.38 9.47
N ALA A 140 0.67 10.88 9.17
CA ALA A 140 1.81 11.00 10.08
C ALA A 140 2.16 12.46 10.41
N SER A 141 2.04 13.37 9.43
CA SER A 141 2.27 14.80 9.66
C SER A 141 1.13 15.52 10.39
N ALA A 142 -0.07 14.93 10.42
CA ALA A 142 -1.26 15.59 10.97
C ALA A 142 -1.64 15.07 12.37
N VAL A 143 -1.48 13.77 12.63
CA VAL A 143 -2.00 13.11 13.84
C VAL A 143 -1.06 12.01 14.32
N ASP A 144 -0.71 12.02 15.61
CA ASP A 144 -0.04 10.90 16.26
C ASP A 144 -1.06 9.85 16.74
N ILE A 145 -1.00 8.65 16.15
CA ILE A 145 -1.87 7.51 16.46
C ILE A 145 -1.35 6.72 17.68
N SER A 146 -0.10 6.92 18.06
CA SER A 146 0.58 6.17 19.13
C SER A 146 -0.18 6.18 20.47
N PRO A 147 -0.75 7.29 20.95
CA PRO A 147 -1.53 7.30 22.19
C PRO A 147 -2.79 6.44 22.13
N LEU A 148 -3.45 6.38 20.96
CA LEU A 148 -4.63 5.53 20.76
C LEU A 148 -4.23 4.05 20.78
N THR A 149 -3.13 3.70 20.12
CA THR A 149 -2.59 2.34 20.14
C THR A 149 -2.15 1.91 21.54
N ALA A 150 -1.47 2.79 22.28
CA ALA A 150 -1.11 2.54 23.68
C ALA A 150 -2.36 2.32 24.56
N LYS A 151 -3.40 3.15 24.37
CA LYS A 151 -4.69 3.00 25.08
C LYS A 151 -5.37 1.67 24.78
N PHE A 152 -5.47 1.28 23.52
CA PHE A 152 -6.11 0.03 23.15
C PHE A 152 -5.30 -1.20 23.57
N SER A 153 -3.97 -1.14 23.45
CA SER A 153 -3.08 -2.22 23.91
C SER A 153 -3.15 -2.41 25.43
N ALA A 154 -3.16 -1.32 26.20
CA ALA A 154 -3.38 -1.38 27.64
C ALA A 154 -4.77 -1.95 27.97
N PHE A 155 -5.81 -1.59 27.23
CA PHE A 155 -7.13 -2.19 27.41
C PHE A 155 -7.13 -3.71 27.17
N LEU A 156 -6.45 -4.19 26.11
CA LEU A 156 -6.29 -5.64 25.85
C LEU A 156 -5.57 -6.36 26.99
N LEU A 157 -4.50 -5.76 27.53
CA LEU A 157 -3.75 -6.33 28.66
C LEU A 157 -4.57 -6.37 29.94
N TRP A 158 -5.27 -5.28 30.25
CA TRP A 158 -6.17 -5.22 31.38
C TRP A 158 -7.26 -6.29 31.29
N TYR A 159 -7.86 -6.45 30.10
CA TYR A 159 -8.86 -7.49 29.86
C TYR A 159 -8.28 -8.90 30.00
N ALA A 160 -7.01 -9.10 29.65
CA ALA A 160 -6.29 -10.36 29.84
C ALA A 160 -5.83 -10.61 31.29
N GLY A 161 -6.15 -9.71 32.24
CA GLY A 161 -5.89 -9.87 33.67
C GLY A 161 -4.54 -9.31 34.16
N PHE A 162 -3.84 -8.54 33.33
CA PHE A 162 -2.59 -7.90 33.74
C PHE A 162 -2.85 -6.59 34.50
N ASP A 163 -2.01 -6.32 35.50
CA ASP A 163 -1.97 -5.03 36.22
C ASP A 163 -1.25 -3.96 35.38
N VAL A 164 -1.94 -3.45 34.37
CA VAL A 164 -1.37 -2.51 33.40
C VAL A 164 -1.69 -1.06 33.78
N THR A 165 -0.67 -0.23 33.73
CA THR A 165 -0.81 1.23 33.81
C THR A 165 -0.37 1.86 32.50
N ARG A 166 -1.01 2.97 32.13
CA ARG A 166 -0.68 3.71 30.90
C ARG A 166 -0.34 5.14 31.23
N ASP A 167 0.77 5.61 30.67
CA ASP A 167 1.19 7.01 30.73
C ASP A 167 1.40 7.51 29.29
N THR A 168 0.39 8.18 28.74
CA THR A 168 0.40 8.70 27.36
C THR A 168 0.68 7.58 26.33
N VAL A 169 1.91 7.46 25.84
CA VAL A 169 2.37 6.43 24.89
C VAL A 169 3.05 5.23 25.56
N PHE A 170 3.27 5.27 26.86
CA PHE A 170 3.87 4.18 27.62
C PHE A 170 2.79 3.19 28.10
N VAL A 171 3.03 1.92 27.84
CA VAL A 171 2.28 0.78 28.40
C VAL A 171 3.19 0.09 29.41
N ARG A 172 2.81 0.11 30.68
CA ARG A 172 3.64 -0.34 31.81
C ARG A 172 2.99 -1.54 32.50
N LEU A 173 3.79 -2.54 32.79
CA LEU A 173 3.44 -3.72 33.58
C LEU A 173 4.43 -3.84 34.75
N PRO A 174 4.12 -4.64 35.79
CA PRO A 174 5.08 -4.93 36.84
C PRO A 174 6.32 -5.60 36.22
N GLY A 175 7.48 -4.95 36.36
CA GLY A 175 8.76 -5.46 35.85
C GLY A 175 9.20 -4.91 34.48
N GLY A 176 8.38 -4.15 33.75
CA GLY A 176 8.79 -3.58 32.47
C GLY A 176 7.80 -2.62 31.81
N ALA A 177 8.26 -1.91 30.78
CA ALA A 177 7.45 -0.96 30.04
C ALA A 177 7.84 -0.93 28.56
N VAL A 178 6.86 -0.63 27.71
CA VAL A 178 7.06 -0.38 26.29
C VAL A 178 6.53 0.99 25.94
N GLN A 179 7.31 1.73 25.17
CA GLN A 179 6.89 3.01 24.61
C GLN A 179 6.44 2.80 23.16
N VAL A 180 5.22 3.23 22.86
CA VAL A 180 4.69 3.21 21.50
C VAL A 180 5.22 4.43 20.76
N TYR A 181 6.27 4.22 19.97
CA TYR A 181 6.79 5.21 19.02
C TYR A 181 6.09 5.09 17.65
N GLU A 182 6.41 5.99 16.72
CA GLU A 182 5.81 6.06 15.38
C GLU A 182 5.79 4.69 14.66
N GLY A 183 6.90 3.94 14.70
CA GLY A 183 6.99 2.60 14.09
C GLY A 183 6.11 1.52 14.74
N CYS A 184 5.63 1.75 15.96
CA CYS A 184 4.68 0.87 16.66
C CYS A 184 3.26 1.44 16.72
N SER A 185 3.02 2.61 16.13
CA SER A 185 1.71 3.26 16.13
C SER A 185 0.64 2.44 15.39
N GLY A 186 1.04 1.60 14.45
CA GLY A 186 0.14 0.83 13.57
C GLY A 186 -0.31 1.59 12.33
N LEU A 187 0.13 2.84 12.16
CA LEU A 187 -0.22 3.67 11.00
C LEU A 187 0.17 3.02 9.68
N GLU A 188 1.35 2.41 9.62
CA GLU A 188 1.84 1.69 8.44
C GLU A 188 0.88 0.56 8.02
N ALA A 189 0.58 -0.35 8.95
CA ALA A 189 -0.36 -1.45 8.70
C ALA A 189 -1.75 -0.94 8.28
N MET A 190 -2.27 0.09 8.94
CA MET A 190 -3.56 0.70 8.60
C MET A 190 -3.56 1.25 7.16
N THR A 191 -2.53 2.00 6.78
CA THR A 191 -2.45 2.62 5.45
C THR A 191 -2.19 1.61 4.33
N TYR A 192 -1.40 0.55 4.58
CA TYR A 192 -1.22 -0.53 3.61
C TYR A 192 -2.48 -1.35 3.39
N LEU A 193 -3.19 -1.74 4.45
CA LEU A 193 -4.47 -2.42 4.30
C LEU A 193 -5.52 -1.52 3.62
N LEU A 194 -5.52 -0.22 3.91
CA LEU A 194 -6.37 0.76 3.22
C LEU A 194 -6.05 0.81 1.72
N GLY A 195 -4.76 0.82 1.35
CA GLY A 195 -4.35 0.74 -0.05
C GLY A 195 -4.81 -0.56 -0.73
N LEU A 196 -4.69 -1.71 -0.06
CA LEU A 196 -5.23 -2.98 -0.57
C LEU A 196 -6.74 -2.95 -0.73
N ALA A 197 -7.46 -2.31 0.18
CA ALA A 197 -8.90 -2.09 0.05
C ALA A 197 -9.23 -1.28 -1.20
N VAL A 198 -8.45 -0.24 -1.50
CA VAL A 198 -8.62 0.55 -2.73
C VAL A 198 -8.33 -0.28 -3.97
N VAL A 199 -7.24 -1.04 -4.01
CA VAL A 199 -6.94 -1.97 -5.12
C VAL A 199 -8.12 -2.93 -5.34
N PHE A 200 -8.60 -3.57 -4.27
CA PHE A 200 -9.74 -4.47 -4.32
C PHE A 200 -11.01 -3.80 -4.87
N MET A 201 -11.33 -2.58 -4.40
CA MET A 201 -12.49 -1.82 -4.88
C MET A 201 -12.36 -1.36 -6.35
N MET A 202 -11.15 -1.17 -6.86
CA MET A 202 -10.90 -0.76 -8.25
C MET A 202 -10.91 -1.95 -9.22
N MET A 203 -10.54 -3.14 -8.74
CA MET A 203 -10.54 -4.38 -9.50
C MET A 203 -11.90 -5.07 -9.54
N PHE A 204 -12.68 -4.99 -8.45
CA PHE A 204 -13.94 -5.74 -8.32
C PHE A 204 -15.17 -4.82 -8.19
N PRO A 205 -16.28 -5.14 -8.88
CA PRO A 205 -17.51 -4.35 -8.82
C PRO A 205 -18.28 -4.64 -7.52
N LEU A 206 -18.09 -3.81 -6.49
CA LEU A 206 -18.78 -3.96 -5.21
C LEU A 206 -20.07 -3.11 -5.12
N SER A 207 -21.06 -3.60 -4.35
CA SER A 207 -22.21 -2.78 -3.94
C SER A 207 -21.79 -1.58 -3.05
N ARG A 208 -22.57 -0.49 -3.09
CA ARG A 208 -22.31 0.76 -2.33
C ARG A 208 -21.99 0.57 -0.84
N PRO A 209 -22.77 -0.22 -0.05
CA PRO A 209 -22.45 -0.40 1.37
C PRO A 209 -21.12 -1.12 1.57
N LYS A 210 -20.79 -2.10 0.71
CA LYS A 210 -19.52 -2.83 0.79
C LYS A 210 -18.33 -1.93 0.46
N LYS A 211 -18.47 -1.00 -0.49
CA LYS A 211 -17.42 0.00 -0.78
C LYS A 211 -17.09 0.88 0.42
N ILE A 212 -18.04 1.13 1.32
CA ILE A 212 -17.79 1.88 2.56
C ILE A 212 -17.22 0.94 3.63
N LEU A 213 -17.75 -0.27 3.74
CA LEU A 213 -17.31 -1.24 4.75
C LEU A 213 -15.88 -1.72 4.54
N THR A 214 -15.45 -1.96 3.30
CA THR A 214 -14.11 -2.49 2.98
C THR A 214 -12.97 -1.65 3.57
N PRO A 215 -12.86 -0.33 3.32
CA PRO A 215 -11.79 0.47 3.91
C PRO A 215 -11.88 0.56 5.44
N ILE A 216 -13.08 0.55 6.02
CA ILE A 216 -13.27 0.55 7.49
C ILE A 216 -12.68 -0.73 8.08
N VAL A 217 -13.01 -1.89 7.50
CA VAL A 217 -12.49 -3.20 7.96
C VAL A 217 -10.98 -3.28 7.77
N ALA A 218 -10.44 -2.79 6.66
CA ALA A 218 -9.00 -2.71 6.43
C ALA A 218 -8.27 -1.92 7.52
N ILE A 219 -8.73 -0.69 7.81
CA ILE A 219 -8.15 0.17 8.83
C ILE A 219 -8.28 -0.48 10.22
N ALA A 220 -9.45 -1.03 10.54
CA ALA A 220 -9.69 -1.67 11.83
C ALA A 220 -8.78 -2.89 12.05
N LEU A 221 -8.61 -3.74 11.03
CA LEU A 221 -7.70 -4.89 11.11
C LEU A 221 -6.26 -4.45 11.32
N GLY A 222 -5.77 -3.48 10.53
CA GLY A 222 -4.40 -2.97 10.68
C GLY A 222 -4.15 -2.40 12.08
N PHE A 223 -5.11 -1.66 12.62
CA PHE A 223 -5.03 -1.11 13.98
C PHE A 223 -5.07 -2.20 15.06
N VAL A 224 -6.05 -3.09 15.02
CA VAL A 224 -6.27 -4.11 16.07
C VAL A 224 -5.11 -5.10 16.13
N VAL A 225 -4.64 -5.60 14.98
CA VAL A 225 -3.51 -6.55 14.95
C VAL A 225 -2.23 -5.90 15.47
N ASN A 226 -1.97 -4.64 15.11
CA ASN A 226 -0.82 -3.92 15.63
C ASN A 226 -0.93 -3.67 17.15
N ALA A 227 -2.12 -3.35 17.67
CA ALA A 227 -2.29 -3.19 19.11
C ALA A 227 -2.10 -4.51 19.87
N ILE A 228 -2.48 -5.64 19.29
CA ILE A 228 -2.15 -6.97 19.84
C ILE A 228 -0.62 -7.18 19.86
N ARG A 229 0.10 -6.79 18.80
CA ARG A 229 1.58 -6.82 18.77
C ARG A 229 2.17 -5.99 19.91
N VAL A 230 1.71 -4.76 20.11
CA VAL A 230 2.18 -3.88 21.18
C VAL A 230 1.89 -4.46 22.57
N ALA A 231 0.70 -5.07 22.77
CA ALA A 231 0.38 -5.77 24.01
C ALA A 231 1.35 -6.94 24.27
N LEU A 232 1.65 -7.75 23.25
CA LEU A 232 2.67 -8.80 23.35
C LEU A 232 4.05 -8.22 23.72
N MET A 233 4.44 -7.09 23.12
CA MET A 233 5.74 -6.47 23.39
C MET A 233 5.83 -6.05 24.87
N ALA A 234 4.77 -5.47 25.42
CA ALA A 234 4.72 -5.09 26.82
C ALA A 234 4.88 -6.30 27.76
N VAL A 235 4.22 -7.43 27.46
CA VAL A 235 4.35 -8.67 28.25
C VAL A 235 5.78 -9.21 28.20
N LEU A 236 6.40 -9.26 27.02
CA LEU A 236 7.78 -9.75 26.87
C LEU A 236 8.79 -8.84 27.57
N ALA A 237 8.58 -7.52 27.51
CA ALA A 237 9.40 -6.56 28.23
C ALA A 237 9.28 -6.73 29.75
N ALA A 238 8.06 -6.94 30.27
CA ALA A 238 7.83 -7.19 31.69
C ALA A 238 8.44 -8.51 32.18
N ALA A 239 8.46 -9.54 31.31
CA ALA A 239 9.09 -10.82 31.59
C ALA A 239 10.63 -10.78 31.49
N ASN A 240 11.25 -9.63 31.17
CA ASN A 240 12.69 -9.50 30.91
C ASN A 240 13.23 -10.48 29.85
N ASN A 241 12.38 -10.91 28.90
CA ASN A 241 12.77 -11.84 27.84
C ASN A 241 13.23 -11.08 26.60
N LYS A 242 14.43 -10.50 26.69
CA LYS A 242 15.02 -9.70 25.60
C LYS A 242 15.12 -10.45 24.26
N PRO A 243 15.60 -11.72 24.19
CA PRO A 243 15.68 -12.44 22.92
C PRO A 243 14.32 -12.60 22.23
N ALA A 244 13.26 -12.89 22.99
CA ALA A 244 11.92 -12.97 22.44
C ALA A 244 11.39 -11.58 22.02
N PHE A 245 11.63 -10.56 22.85
CA PHE A 245 11.26 -9.19 22.52
C PHE A 245 11.86 -8.75 21.18
N ASP A 246 13.17 -8.92 21.00
CA ASP A 246 13.88 -8.52 19.78
C ASP A 246 13.35 -9.29 18.55
N TYR A 247 13.06 -10.59 18.70
CA TYR A 247 12.49 -11.42 17.64
C TYR A 247 11.11 -10.95 17.15
N TRP A 248 10.22 -10.56 18.07
CA TRP A 248 8.87 -10.12 17.73
C TRP A 248 8.78 -8.62 17.42
N HIS A 249 9.77 -7.84 17.88
CA HIS A 249 9.87 -6.40 17.62
C HIS A 249 10.43 -6.13 16.22
N GLU A 250 11.66 -6.58 15.94
CA GLU A 250 12.39 -6.29 14.70
C GLU A 250 12.73 -7.54 13.89
N GLY A 251 12.73 -8.71 14.53
CA GLY A 251 13.00 -9.98 13.85
C GLY A 251 11.87 -10.43 12.93
N THR A 252 12.02 -11.63 12.36
CA THR A 252 11.04 -12.23 11.43
C THR A 252 9.67 -12.48 12.06
N GLY A 253 9.58 -12.51 13.38
CA GLY A 253 8.31 -12.60 14.10
C GLY A 253 7.40 -11.38 13.90
N SER A 254 7.98 -10.21 13.66
CA SER A 254 7.22 -8.98 13.36
C SER A 254 6.37 -9.12 12.09
N LEU A 255 6.89 -9.83 11.07
CA LEU A 255 6.23 -10.06 9.78
C LEU A 255 4.94 -10.88 9.92
N ILE A 256 4.84 -11.73 10.95
CA ILE A 256 3.64 -12.55 11.21
C ILE A 256 2.41 -11.65 11.39
N PHE A 257 2.53 -10.50 12.06
CA PHE A 257 1.43 -9.57 12.26
C PHE A 257 0.97 -8.92 10.95
N ALA A 258 1.92 -8.56 10.08
CA ALA A 258 1.62 -8.02 8.76
C ALA A 258 0.92 -9.06 7.87
N ILE A 259 1.48 -10.27 7.78
CA ILE A 259 0.89 -11.37 7.01
C ILE A 259 -0.51 -11.73 7.54
N ALA A 260 -0.68 -11.84 8.87
CA ALA A 260 -1.97 -12.12 9.48
C ALA A 260 -3.02 -11.06 9.12
N SER A 261 -2.64 -9.78 9.16
CA SER A 261 -3.53 -8.67 8.76
C SER A 261 -3.96 -8.79 7.30
N VAL A 262 -3.01 -9.04 6.39
CA VAL A 262 -3.28 -9.20 4.95
C VAL A 262 -4.14 -10.44 4.68
N VAL A 263 -3.87 -11.57 5.33
CA VAL A 263 -4.64 -12.81 5.17
C VAL A 263 -6.07 -12.64 5.69
N MET A 264 -6.25 -12.03 6.86
CA MET A 264 -7.59 -11.75 7.40
C MET A 264 -8.38 -10.80 6.50
N PHE A 265 -7.73 -9.75 5.99
CA PHE A 265 -8.35 -8.84 5.04
C PHE A 265 -8.70 -9.53 3.71
N GLY A 266 -7.79 -10.36 3.20
CA GLY A 266 -8.02 -11.18 2.00
C GLY A 266 -9.18 -12.15 2.19
N ALA A 267 -9.27 -12.82 3.33
CA ALA A 267 -10.40 -13.69 3.67
C ALA A 267 -11.72 -12.91 3.71
N PHE A 268 -11.73 -11.72 4.32
CA PHE A 268 -12.89 -10.82 4.29
C PHE A 268 -13.29 -10.45 2.85
N CYS A 269 -12.34 -10.07 1.99
CA CYS A 269 -12.60 -9.77 0.58
C CYS A 269 -13.16 -10.98 -0.19
N LEU A 270 -12.63 -12.18 0.03
CA LEU A 270 -13.13 -13.42 -0.57
C LEU A 270 -14.58 -13.72 -0.13
N LEU A 271 -14.90 -13.50 1.15
CA LEU A 271 -16.26 -13.66 1.65
C LEU A 271 -17.23 -12.64 1.04
N LEU A 272 -16.79 -11.39 0.84
CA LEU A 272 -17.59 -10.37 0.15
C LEU A 272 -17.90 -10.78 -1.30
N LEU A 273 -16.92 -11.28 -2.04
CA LEU A 273 -17.08 -11.71 -3.44
C LEU A 273 -17.99 -12.94 -3.55
N ARG A 274 -17.86 -13.92 -2.65
CA ARG A 274 -18.73 -15.10 -2.64
C ARG A 274 -20.20 -14.73 -2.47
N ARG A 275 -20.49 -13.73 -1.63
CA ARG A 275 -21.86 -13.22 -1.43
C ARG A 275 -22.40 -12.39 -2.60
N GLU A 276 -21.56 -12.02 -3.58
CA GLU A 276 -22.00 -11.28 -4.77
C GLU A 276 -22.31 -12.16 -5.97
N ARG A 277 -21.84 -13.42 -6.00
CA ARG A 277 -22.34 -14.39 -6.97
C ARG A 277 -23.69 -14.90 -6.46
N PRO A 278 -24.82 -14.57 -7.10
CA PRO A 278 -26.06 -15.29 -6.83
C PRO A 278 -25.85 -16.73 -7.30
N ASP A 279 -26.36 -17.71 -6.56
CA ASP A 279 -26.41 -19.09 -6.98
C ASP A 279 -26.90 -19.19 -8.43
N THR A 280 -25.98 -19.47 -9.34
CA THR A 280 -26.32 -19.89 -10.70
C THR A 280 -26.53 -21.40 -10.65
N SER A 281 -27.50 -21.87 -9.86
CA SER A 281 -27.91 -23.27 -9.82
C SER A 281 -29.19 -23.48 -10.61
N LEU A 282 -28.97 -23.85 -11.88
CA LEU A 282 -29.76 -24.73 -12.75
C LEU A 282 -31.16 -24.27 -13.24
N PRO A 283 -31.43 -24.31 -14.56
CA PRO A 283 -32.80 -24.32 -15.05
C PRO A 283 -33.48 -25.61 -14.57
N THR A 284 -34.51 -25.47 -13.75
CA THR A 284 -35.47 -26.54 -13.48
C THR A 284 -36.23 -26.80 -14.78
N GLN A 285 -35.73 -27.75 -15.58
CA GLN A 285 -36.55 -28.46 -16.54
C GLN A 285 -37.15 -29.67 -15.82
N PHE A 286 -38.44 -29.56 -15.49
CA PHE A 286 -39.38 -30.66 -15.42
C PHE A 286 -40.68 -30.20 -16.06
#